data_AF-A0A661I3P9-F1
#
_entry.id   AF-A0A661I3P9-F1
#
_cell.length_a   1.000
_cell.length_b   1.000
_cell.length_c   1.000
_cell.angle_alpha   90.00
_cell.angle_beta   90.00
_cell.angle_gamma   90.00
#
_symmetry.space_group_name_H-M   'P 1'
#
loop_
_entity.id
_entity.type
_entity.pdbx_description
1 polymer ?
#
loop_
_entity_poly.entity_id
_entity_poly.type
_entity_poly.pdbx_seq_one_letter_code
_entity_poly.pdbx_strand_id
1 'polypeptide(L)' 'QNLKLDIHNYIMSPAGNFGYTKAEVTKGGVDASEITKNFESKLQKDLYFIGEVLDVTGELGGYNFQWAFSSASSAYTCYN' A
#
# COMPACT_ATOMS: atom_id res chain seq x y z
N GLN A 1 20.82 30.61 23.58
CA GLN A 1 20.17 29.34 23.97
C GLN A 1 18.91 29.03 23.14
N ASN A 2 18.22 30.01 22.53
CA ASN A 2 17.04 29.76 21.69
C ASN A 2 17.32 29.02 20.36
N LEU A 3 18.40 29.38 19.65
CA LEU A 3 18.78 28.74 18.36
C LEU A 3 18.93 27.21 18.41
N LYS A 4 19.41 26.65 19.53
CA LYS A 4 19.61 25.20 19.66
C LYS A 4 18.26 24.47 19.80
N LEU A 5 17.28 25.10 20.44
CA LEU A 5 15.92 24.56 20.56
C LEU A 5 15.17 24.66 19.23
N ASP A 6 15.36 25.76 18.48
CA ASP A 6 14.63 26.01 17.23
C ASP A 6 15.06 25.07 16.09
N ILE A 7 16.34 24.66 16.02
CA ILE A 7 16.81 23.68 15.02
C ILE A 7 16.22 22.28 15.28
N HIS A 8 16.08 21.90 16.55
CA HIS A 8 15.57 20.59 16.91
C HIS A 8 14.03 20.52 16.90
N ASN A 9 13.34 21.65 17.04
CA ASN A 9 11.88 21.74 17.11
C ASN A 9 11.30 22.73 16.09
N TYR A 10 11.79 22.70 14.86
CA TYR A 10 11.29 23.57 13.81
C TYR A 10 9.89 23.12 13.35
N ILE A 11 8.88 23.94 13.62
CA ILE A 11 7.49 23.65 13.27
C ILE A 11 7.23 24.14 11.84
N MET A 12 7.14 23.21 10.89
CA MET A 12 6.67 23.50 9.52
C MET A 12 5.18 23.23 9.40
N SER A 13 4.43 24.22 8.92
CA SER A 13 3.06 23.98 8.46
C SER A 13 3.11 23.41 7.04
N PRO A 14 2.66 22.17 6.81
CA PRO A 14 2.67 21.58 5.47
C PRO A 14 1.73 22.37 4.55
N ALA A 15 2.21 22.73 3.35
CA ALA A 15 1.46 23.51 2.37
C ALA A 15 0.39 22.68 1.60
N GLY A 16 0.28 21.38 1.87
CA GLY A 16 -0.57 20.43 1.16
C GLY A 16 0.21 19.19 0.69
N ASN A 17 -0.42 18.33 -0.11
CA ASN A 17 0.24 17.20 -0.76
C ASN A 17 0.33 17.45 -2.29
N PHE A 18 1.27 16.77 -2.96
CA PHE A 18 1.43 16.88 -4.40
C PHE A 18 0.37 16.09 -5.20
N GLY A 19 -0.55 15.40 -4.51
CA GLY A 19 -1.53 14.51 -5.13
C GLY A 19 -0.90 13.27 -5.79
N TYR A 20 -1.74 12.50 -6.49
CA TYR A 20 -1.35 11.23 -7.12
C TYR A 20 -0.35 11.36 -8.28
N THR A 21 -0.18 12.55 -8.87
CA THR A 21 0.77 12.76 -9.97
C THR A 21 2.23 12.64 -9.55
N LYS A 22 2.53 12.71 -8.25
CA LYS A 22 3.87 12.50 -7.68
C LYS A 22 3.89 11.47 -6.53
N ALA A 23 2.78 10.79 -6.27
CA ALA A 23 2.73 9.77 -5.22
C ALA A 23 3.39 8.49 -5.74
N GLU A 24 4.29 7.91 -4.95
CA GLU A 24 4.92 6.62 -5.28
C GLU A 24 4.00 5.42 -5.03
N VAL A 25 2.92 5.62 -4.26
CA VAL A 25 1.97 4.58 -3.87
C VAL A 25 0.59 5.17 -3.66
N THR A 26 -0.43 4.40 -4.02
CA THR A 26 -1.83 4.72 -3.73
C THR A 26 -2.22 4.16 -2.37
N LYS A 27 -2.77 5.00 -1.49
CA LYS A 27 -3.37 4.56 -0.23
C LYS A 27 -4.87 4.34 -0.44
N GLY A 28 -5.41 3.21 0.03
CA GLY A 28 -6.75 2.72 -0.32
C GLY A 28 -6.68 1.59 -1.36
N GLY A 29 -7.83 1.13 -1.82
CA GLY A 29 -7.92 0.05 -2.81
C GLY A 29 -9.14 -0.82 -2.60
N VAL A 30 -9.11 -2.04 -3.13
CA VAL A 30 -10.09 -3.08 -2.83
C VAL A 30 -9.92 -3.51 -1.38
N ASP A 31 -11.02 -3.54 -0.62
CA ASP A 31 -10.99 -3.92 0.80
C ASP A 31 -10.49 -5.36 0.95
N ALA A 32 -9.35 -5.52 1.61
CA ALA A 32 -8.76 -6.83 1.88
C ALA A 32 -9.68 -7.74 2.72
N SER A 33 -10.65 -7.16 3.45
CA SER A 33 -11.66 -7.91 4.19
C SER A 33 -12.61 -8.69 3.28
N GLU A 34 -12.78 -8.26 2.03
CA GLU A 34 -13.61 -8.92 1.01
C GLU A 34 -12.85 -9.96 0.18
N ILE A 35 -11.55 -10.15 0.47
CA ILE A 35 -10.67 -11.04 -0.26
C ILE A 35 -10.34 -12.27 0.60
N THR A 36 -10.27 -13.43 -0.03
CA THR A 36 -9.88 -14.68 0.63
C THR A 36 -8.36 -14.76 0.81
N LYS A 37 -7.88 -15.73 1.60
CA LYS A 37 -6.43 -16.01 1.75
C LYS A 37 -5.72 -16.36 0.42
N ASN A 38 -6.48 -16.76 -0.60
CA ASN A 38 -6.00 -17.14 -1.92
C ASN A 38 -6.11 -15.98 -2.92
N PHE A 39 -6.40 -14.76 -2.45
CA PHE A 39 -6.58 -13.57 -3.28
C PHE A 39 -7.80 -13.60 -4.22
N GLU A 40 -8.72 -14.55 -4.06
CA GLU A 40 -10.02 -14.58 -4.73
C GLU A 40 -11.02 -13.66 -4.01
N SER A 41 -11.89 -12.99 -4.78
CA SER A 41 -13.02 -12.22 -4.26
C SER A 41 -14.03 -13.14 -3.55
N LYS A 42 -14.52 -12.70 -2.38
CA LYS A 42 -15.63 -13.37 -1.70
C LYS A 42 -16.98 -13.13 -2.38
N LEU A 43 -17.06 -12.13 -3.25
CA LEU A 43 -18.30 -11.68 -3.90
C LEU A 43 -18.48 -12.25 -5.30
N GLN A 44 -17.38 -12.58 -5.98
CA GLN A 44 -17.40 -13.11 -7.34
C GLN A 44 -16.39 -14.24 -7.50
N LYS A 45 -16.87 -15.40 -7.93
CA LYS A 45 -16.03 -16.57 -8.16
C LYS A 45 -15.09 -16.36 -9.35
N ASP A 46 -13.90 -16.92 -9.28
CA ASP A 46 -12.86 -16.89 -10.32
C ASP A 46 -12.33 -15.48 -10.63
N LEU A 47 -12.59 -14.50 -9.74
CA LEU A 47 -12.07 -13.14 -9.81
C LEU A 47 -11.00 -12.95 -8.71
N TYR A 48 -9.80 -12.53 -9.11
CA TYR A 48 -8.66 -12.40 -8.20
C TYR A 48 -8.08 -10.99 -8.22
N PHE A 49 -7.59 -10.54 -7.06
CA PHE A 49 -6.96 -9.23 -6.88
C PHE A 49 -5.60 -9.41 -6.19
N ILE A 50 -4.54 -8.83 -6.77
CA ILE A 50 -3.16 -8.97 -6.29
C ILE A 50 -2.42 -7.63 -6.36
N GLY A 51 -1.35 -7.48 -5.58
CA GLY A 51 -0.51 -6.29 -5.58
C GLY A 51 -1.19 -5.03 -5.03
N GLU A 52 -0.82 -3.87 -5.59
CA GLU A 52 -1.18 -2.54 -5.08
C GLU A 52 -2.68 -2.19 -5.24
N VAL A 53 -3.45 -2.98 -5.99
CA VAL A 53 -4.89 -2.76 -6.11
C VAL A 53 -5.64 -3.07 -4.81
N LEU A 54 -5.06 -3.88 -3.94
CA LEU A 54 -5.57 -4.17 -2.60
C LEU A 54 -5.21 -3.02 -1.67
N ASP A 55 -6.05 -2.75 -0.67
CA ASP A 55 -5.77 -1.76 0.39
C ASP A 55 -4.69 -2.27 1.35
N VAL A 56 -3.48 -2.43 0.83
CA VAL A 56 -2.26 -2.86 1.53
C VAL A 56 -1.12 -1.98 1.04
N THR A 57 -0.63 -1.12 1.92
CA THR A 57 0.49 -0.21 1.62
C THR A 57 1.72 -0.62 2.44
N GLY A 58 2.80 -0.96 1.76
CA GLY A 58 4.10 -1.19 2.39
C GLY A 58 4.87 0.10 2.63
N GLU A 59 5.80 0.08 3.59
CA GLU A 59 6.75 1.18 3.79
C GLU A 59 7.71 1.34 2.59
N LEU A 60 8.33 2.50 2.49
CA LEU A 60 9.37 2.77 1.50
C LEU A 60 10.58 1.86 1.75
N GLY A 61 11.12 1.26 0.68
CA GLY A 61 12.25 0.31 0.79
C GLY A 61 12.01 -1.06 0.16
N GLY A 62 11.06 -1.19 -0.77
CA GLY A 62 10.85 -2.43 -1.56
C GLY A 62 9.74 -3.35 -1.05
N TYR A 63 9.06 -2.99 0.05
CA TYR A 63 7.95 -3.77 0.60
C TYR A 63 6.76 -3.89 -0.37
N ASN A 64 6.48 -2.85 -1.16
CA ASN A 64 5.42 -2.90 -2.18
C ASN A 64 5.74 -3.92 -3.28
N PHE A 65 7.01 -4.05 -3.70
CA PHE A 65 7.41 -5.09 -4.65
C PHE A 65 7.33 -6.48 -4.05
N GLN A 66 7.80 -6.66 -2.81
CA GLN A 66 7.66 -7.92 -2.11
C GLN A 66 6.19 -8.35 -2.00
N TRP A 67 5.30 -7.41 -1.67
CA TRP A 67 3.86 -7.63 -1.60
C TRP A 67 3.27 -8.07 -2.96
N ALA A 68 3.62 -7.36 -4.04
CA ALA A 68 3.18 -7.71 -5.39
C ALA A 68 3.60 -9.13 -5.78
N PHE A 69 4.85 -9.53 -5.51
CA PHE A 69 5.34 -10.86 -5.87
C PHE A 69 4.75 -11.97 -5.00
N SER A 70 4.64 -11.76 -3.69
CA SER A 70 4.06 -12.75 -2.78
C SER A 70 2.58 -12.99 -3.06
N SER A 71 1.79 -11.94 -3.27
CA SER A 71 0.36 -12.06 -3.58
C SER A 71 0.10 -12.78 -4.91
N ALA A 72 0.89 -12.48 -5.95
CA ALA A 72 0.81 -13.17 -7.24
C ALA A 72 1.11 -14.67 -7.11
N SER A 73 2.18 -15.02 -6.39
CA SER A 73 2.58 -16.42 -6.18
C SER A 73 1.50 -17.22 -5.43
N SER A 74 0.95 -16.66 -4.36
CA SER A 74 -0.14 -17.29 -3.60
C SER A 74 -1.42 -17.46 -4.42
N ALA A 75 -1.84 -16.45 -5.19
CA ALA A 75 -3.02 -16.56 -6.05
C ALA A 75 -2.86 -17.68 -7.09
N TYR A 76 -1.69 -17.75 -7.74
CA TYR A 76 -1.39 -18.77 -8.74
C TYR A 76 -1.38 -20.19 -8.16
N THR A 77 -0.76 -20.39 -7.00
CA THR A 77 -0.64 -21.72 -6.38
C THR A 77 -1.98 -22.26 -5.89
N CYS A 78 -2.95 -21.39 -5.59
CA CYS A 78 -4.27 -21.79 -5.13
C CYS A 78 -5.30 -21.95 -6.27
N TYR A 79 -5.00 -21.42 -7.46
CA TYR A 79 -5.82 -21.61 -8.65
C TYR A 79 -5.54 -22.95 -9.37
N ASN A 80 -4.28 -23.41 -9.37
CA ASN A 80 -3.87 -24.70 -9.94
C ASN A 80 -4.13 -25.85 -8.96
#